data_AF-S8DKW1-F1
#
_entry.id   AF-S8DKW1-F1
#
_cell.length_a   1.000
_cell.length_b   1.000
_cell.length_c   1.000
_cell.angle_alpha   90.00
_cell.angle_beta   90.00
_cell.angle_gamma   90.00
#
_symmetry.space_group_name_H-M   'P 1'
#
loop_
_entity.id
_entity.type
_entity.pdbx_description
1 polymer ?
#
loop_
_entity_poly.entity_id
_entity_poly.type
_entity_poly.pdbx_seq_one_letter_code
_entity_poly.pdbx_strand_id
1 'polypeptide(L)'
;MWRDPGTPADSYYQVREECSDVPQSKFRIKAGKTLSARKWNSAFSPEGRLDIGKILGRIHRGGVHPSIRGEVWEFLLGCFDPNSTFDEREQIRQRRRLKYARLKEECHQMFSLIGSGSFVTAPVITEDGQPTQDPLVLNQIRGYS
;
A
#
# COMPACT_ATOMS: atom_id res chain seq x y z
N MET A 1 -5.44 32.75 15.70
CA MET A 1 -4.59 31.63 15.27
C MET A 1 -5.43 30.75 14.35
N TRP A 2 -5.27 30.85 13.02
CA TRP A 2 -6.07 30.08 12.06
C TRP A 2 -5.68 28.60 12.16
N ARG A 3 -6.63 27.69 12.41
CA ARG A 3 -6.35 26.25 12.35
C ARG A 3 -6.22 25.85 10.88
N ASP A 4 -5.08 25.27 10.51
CA ASP A 4 -4.90 24.62 9.21
C ASP A 4 -6.00 23.53 9.03
N PRO A 5 -6.94 23.71 8.08
CA PRO A 5 -8.00 22.73 7.83
C PRO A 5 -7.43 21.41 7.26
N GLY A 6 -6.18 21.45 6.76
CA GLY A 6 -5.50 20.35 6.11
C GLY A 6 -6.07 20.01 4.74
N THR A 7 -5.30 19.31 3.93
CA THR A 7 -5.71 18.79 2.62
C THR A 7 -6.38 17.42 2.79
N PRO A 8 -7.54 17.15 2.19
CA PRO A 8 -8.12 15.80 2.19
C PRO A 8 -7.16 14.82 1.53
N ALA A 9 -6.95 13.65 2.13
CA ALA A 9 -6.03 12.66 1.56
C ALA A 9 -6.53 12.07 0.24
N ASP A 10 -7.84 12.12 -0.01
CA ASP A 10 -8.46 11.64 -1.25
C ASP A 10 -7.99 12.43 -2.48
N SER A 11 -7.46 13.65 -2.31
CA SER A 11 -6.85 14.39 -3.43
C SER A 11 -5.60 13.71 -4.01
N TYR A 12 -5.05 12.69 -3.33
CA TYR A 12 -3.92 11.88 -3.79
C TYR A 12 -4.34 10.56 -4.44
N TYR A 13 -5.62 10.20 -4.39
CA TYR A 13 -6.13 8.93 -4.92
C TYR A 13 -7.19 9.23 -5.96
N GLN A 14 -6.90 8.90 -7.22
CA GLN A 14 -7.88 9.04 -8.29
C GLN A 14 -8.98 8.01 -8.09
N VAL A 15 -10.20 8.50 -7.88
CA VAL A 15 -11.41 7.68 -7.90
C VAL A 15 -11.83 7.54 -9.36
N ARG A 16 -12.21 6.31 -9.77
CA ARG A 16 -12.76 6.07 -11.11
C ARG A 16 -14.10 6.81 -11.24
N GLU A 17 -14.38 7.38 -12.39
CA GLU A 17 -15.60 8.15 -12.64
C GLU A 17 -16.87 7.33 -12.39
N GLU A 18 -16.80 6.02 -12.61
CA GLU A 18 -17.88 5.05 -12.37
C GLU A 18 -18.22 4.89 -10.87
N CYS A 19 -17.29 5.21 -9.96
CA CYS A 19 -17.46 5.05 -8.51
C CYS A 19 -17.90 6.37 -7.86
N SER A 20 -19.19 6.70 -7.99
CA SER A 20 -19.76 7.98 -7.52
C SER A 20 -20.17 7.99 -6.03
N ASP A 21 -20.25 6.83 -5.41
CA ASP A 21 -20.72 6.61 -4.04
C ASP A 21 -19.58 6.42 -3.01
N VAL A 22 -18.34 6.73 -3.40
CA VAL A 22 -17.16 6.52 -2.55
C VAL A 22 -17.19 7.44 -1.32
N PRO A 23 -17.16 6.89 -0.09
CA PRO A 23 -17.12 7.70 1.12
C PRO A 23 -15.88 8.60 1.17
N GLN A 24 -16.07 9.87 1.51
CA GLN A 24 -14.95 10.79 1.70
C GLN A 24 -14.16 10.44 2.97
N SER A 25 -12.84 10.46 2.86
CA SER A 25 -11.94 10.21 3.96
C SER A 25 -11.98 11.34 4.99
N LYS A 26 -12.09 10.95 6.26
CA LYS A 26 -11.96 11.87 7.39
C LYS A 26 -10.51 12.28 7.66
N PHE A 27 -9.54 11.61 7.04
CA PHE A 27 -8.12 11.92 7.24
C PHE A 27 -7.72 13.20 6.48
N ARG A 28 -7.12 14.13 7.22
CA ARG A 28 -6.65 15.43 6.71
C ARG A 28 -5.15 15.54 6.89
N ILE A 29 -4.44 15.76 5.79
CA ILE A 29 -3.01 16.04 5.76
C ILE A 29 -2.80 17.44 6.33
N LYS A 30 -2.10 17.55 7.45
CA LYS A 30 -1.89 18.83 8.15
C LYS A 30 -0.40 19.14 8.28
N ALA A 31 -0.03 20.36 7.91
CA ALA A 31 1.35 20.82 8.01
C ALA A 31 1.83 20.73 9.47
N GLY A 32 3.06 20.26 9.66
CA GLY A 32 3.63 20.07 10.99
C GLY A 32 3.06 18.90 11.81
N LYS A 33 1.92 18.32 11.44
CA LYS A 33 1.34 17.15 12.12
C LYS A 33 1.62 15.86 11.37
N THR A 34 1.17 15.77 10.13
CA THR A 34 1.34 14.59 9.28
C THR A 34 2.82 14.37 8.95
N LEU A 35 3.28 13.12 8.95
CA LEU A 35 4.67 12.80 8.60
C LEU A 35 4.93 13.14 7.14
N SER A 36 5.67 14.22 6.92
CA SER A 36 6.14 14.68 5.59
C SER A 36 7.37 13.91 5.12
N ALA A 37 7.61 13.86 3.80
CA ALA A 37 8.83 13.30 3.20
C ALA A 37 10.11 13.90 3.79
N ARG A 38 10.16 15.24 3.96
CA ARG A 38 11.32 15.91 4.58
C ARG A 38 11.64 15.34 5.96
N LYS A 39 10.62 15.17 6.80
CA LYS A 39 10.80 14.67 8.17
C LYS A 39 11.16 13.18 8.17
N TRP A 40 10.60 12.40 7.27
CA TRP A 40 10.95 11.00 7.05
C TRP A 40 12.43 10.85 6.67
N ASN A 41 12.88 11.57 5.64
CA ASN A 41 14.27 11.52 5.18
C ASN A 41 15.26 11.99 6.28
N SER A 42 14.87 12.96 7.10
CA SER A 42 15.70 13.43 8.23
C SER A 42 15.85 12.42 9.38
N ALA A 43 15.09 11.32 9.37
CA ALA A 43 15.16 10.29 10.41
C ALA A 43 16.17 9.18 10.09
N PHE A 44 16.77 9.21 8.90
CA PHE A 44 17.79 8.26 8.49
C PHE A 44 19.20 8.75 8.84
N SER A 45 20.06 7.82 9.24
CA SER A 45 21.51 8.03 9.28
C SER A 45 22.10 8.10 7.86
N PRO A 46 23.35 8.57 7.69
CA PRO A 46 24.03 8.55 6.40
C PRO A 46 24.10 7.15 5.74
N GLU A 47 24.19 6.10 6.55
CA GLU A 47 24.20 4.69 6.11
C GLU A 47 22.77 4.15 5.82
N GLY A 48 21.75 4.95 6.12
CA GLY A 48 20.35 4.60 5.88
C GLY A 48 19.66 3.86 7.03
N ARG A 49 20.17 3.92 8.27
CA ARG A 49 19.47 3.36 9.45
C ARG A 49 18.39 4.32 9.94
N LEU A 50 17.23 3.81 10.32
CA LEU A 50 16.05 4.60 10.70
C LEU A 50 15.93 4.75 12.23
N ASP A 51 15.92 5.99 12.72
CA ASP A 51 15.47 6.31 14.09
C ASP A 51 13.92 6.22 14.17
N ILE A 52 13.42 5.00 14.28
CA ILE A 52 11.98 4.70 14.22
C ILE A 52 11.21 5.24 15.43
N GLY A 53 11.86 5.34 16.60
CA GLY A 53 11.19 5.73 17.85
C GLY A 53 10.54 7.12 17.77
N LYS A 54 11.26 8.11 17.25
CA LYS A 54 10.74 9.47 17.06
C LYS A 54 9.65 9.55 15.99
N ILE A 55 9.68 8.64 15.01
CA ILE A 55 8.76 8.63 13.88
C ILE A 55 7.43 7.98 14.25
N LEU A 56 7.43 6.88 15.00
CA LEU A 56 6.21 6.20 15.44
C LEU A 56 5.25 7.13 16.18
N GLY A 57 5.77 7.93 17.12
CA GLY A 57 4.95 8.89 17.86
C GLY A 57 4.29 9.94 16.97
N ARG A 58 4.88 10.29 15.81
CA ARG A 58 4.28 11.20 14.84
C ARG A 58 3.26 10.50 13.97
N ILE A 59 3.58 9.30 13.49
CA ILE A 59 2.68 8.47 12.67
C ILE A 59 1.39 8.19 13.45
N HIS A 60 1.50 7.78 14.71
CA HIS A 60 0.36 7.46 15.56
C HIS A 60 -0.61 8.64 15.73
N ARG A 61 -0.10 9.87 15.87
CA ARG A 61 -0.93 11.07 16.10
C ARG A 61 -1.38 11.79 14.84
N GLY A 62 -0.55 11.78 13.79
CA GLY A 62 -0.71 12.63 12.61
C GLY A 62 -0.85 11.88 11.29
N GLY A 63 -0.67 10.56 11.30
CA GLY A 63 -0.64 9.74 10.10
C GLY A 63 0.59 9.98 9.22
N VAL A 64 0.58 9.33 8.06
CA VAL A 64 1.63 9.38 7.05
C VAL A 64 1.13 10.15 5.83
N HIS A 65 1.97 11.02 5.27
CA HIS A 65 1.64 11.70 4.02
C HIS A 65 1.51 10.68 2.87
N PRO A 66 0.44 10.73 2.03
CA PRO A 66 0.21 9.74 0.97
C PRO A 66 1.43 9.47 0.08
N SER A 67 2.19 10.51 -0.29
CA SER A 67 3.34 10.41 -1.19
C SER A 67 4.49 9.53 -0.68
N ILE A 68 4.60 9.28 0.62
CA ILE A 68 5.68 8.45 1.21
C ILE A 68 5.15 7.18 1.88
N ARG A 69 3.84 6.90 1.75
CA ARG A 69 3.19 5.81 2.47
C ARG A 69 3.81 4.45 2.13
N GLY A 70 4.13 4.24 0.85
CA GLY A 70 4.75 3.00 0.38
C GLY A 70 6.06 2.71 1.11
N GLU A 71 6.98 3.67 1.15
CA GLU A 71 8.27 3.52 1.84
C GLU A 71 8.12 3.34 3.35
N VAL A 72 7.24 4.13 3.99
CA VAL A 72 7.03 4.04 5.44
C VAL A 72 6.46 2.68 5.84
N TRP A 73 5.54 2.14 5.04
CA TRP A 73 4.90 0.85 5.31
C TRP A 73 5.87 -0.32 5.23
N GLU A 74 6.93 -0.24 4.41
CA GLU A 74 7.97 -1.27 4.39
C GLU A 74 8.62 -1.46 5.78
N PHE A 75 8.72 -0.40 6.60
CA PHE A 75 9.21 -0.52 7.98
C PHE A 75 8.11 -0.94 8.96
N LEU A 76 6.92 -0.34 8.88
CA LEU A 76 5.83 -0.63 9.82
C LEU A 76 5.34 -2.08 9.74
N LEU A 77 5.41 -2.69 8.56
CA LEU A 77 5.05 -4.09 8.34
C LEU A 77 6.21 -5.06 8.60
N GLY A 78 7.35 -4.58 9.10
CA GLY A 78 8.52 -5.41 9.35
C GLY A 78 9.16 -5.98 8.08
N CYS A 79 8.88 -5.41 6.90
CA CYS A 79 9.58 -5.81 5.69
C CYS A 79 11.07 -5.45 5.80
N PHE A 80 11.39 -4.36 6.48
CA PHE A 80 12.76 -3.96 6.80
C PHE A 80 12.98 -3.73 8.29
N ASP A 81 14.15 -4.12 8.77
CA ASP A 81 14.61 -3.77 10.11
C ASP A 81 15.03 -2.30 10.15
N PRO A 82 14.63 -1.49 11.15
CA PRO A 82 15.08 -0.11 11.28
C PRO A 82 16.59 0.07 11.32
N ASN A 83 17.35 -0.90 11.82
CA ASN A 83 18.81 -0.88 11.89
C ASN A 83 19.50 -1.33 10.59
N SER A 84 18.73 -1.75 9.58
CA SER A 84 19.29 -2.08 8.26
C SER A 84 19.84 -0.85 7.56
N THR A 85 20.88 -1.05 6.74
CA THR A 85 21.40 -0.02 5.83
C THR A 85 20.57 0.08 4.55
N PHE A 86 20.81 1.12 3.76
CA PHE A 86 20.19 1.22 2.43
C PHE A 86 20.54 0.02 1.54
N ASP A 87 21.83 -0.35 1.48
CA ASP A 87 22.31 -1.45 0.63
C ASP A 87 21.74 -2.80 1.04
N GLU A 88 21.65 -3.06 2.35
CA GLU A 88 21.02 -4.28 2.88
C GLU A 88 19.56 -4.39 2.46
N ARG A 89 18.80 -3.28 2.53
CA ARG A 89 17.40 -3.25 2.09
C ARG A 89 17.27 -3.47 0.59
N GLU A 90 18.17 -2.92 -0.20
CA GLU A 90 18.15 -3.14 -1.66
C GLU A 90 18.41 -4.61 -1.99
N GLN A 91 19.39 -5.24 -1.33
CA GLN A 91 19.62 -6.69 -1.48
C GLN A 91 18.40 -7.52 -1.06
N ILE A 92 17.75 -7.17 0.06
CA ILE A 92 16.51 -7.82 0.51
C ILE A 92 15.42 -7.69 -0.55
N ARG A 93 15.23 -6.49 -1.11
CA ARG A 93 14.24 -6.21 -2.15
C ARG A 93 14.47 -7.05 -3.40
N GLN A 94 15.70 -7.10 -3.91
CA GLN A 94 16.05 -7.91 -5.07
C GLN A 94 15.83 -9.40 -4.81
N ARG A 95 16.29 -9.91 -3.67
CA ARG A 95 16.08 -11.32 -3.28
C ARG A 95 14.59 -11.67 -3.18
N ARG A 96 13.77 -10.80 -2.58
CA ARG A 96 12.32 -11.01 -2.47
C ARG A 96 11.62 -10.97 -3.82
N ARG A 97 12.02 -10.08 -4.73
CA ARG A 97 11.48 -10.04 -6.11
C ARG A 97 11.74 -11.36 -6.85
N LEU A 98 12.96 -11.88 -6.78
CA LEU A 98 13.31 -13.17 -7.39
C LEU A 98 12.52 -14.32 -6.76
N LYS A 99 12.42 -14.36 -5.42
CA LYS A 99 11.63 -15.38 -4.73
C LYS A 99 10.15 -15.31 -5.11
N TYR A 100 9.57 -14.11 -5.13
CA TYR A 100 8.18 -13.92 -5.51
C TYR A 100 7.93 -14.33 -6.97
N ALA A 101 8.83 -14.01 -7.89
CA ALA A 101 8.70 -14.43 -9.29
C ALA A 101 8.68 -15.95 -9.43
N ARG A 102 9.55 -16.67 -8.70
CA ARG A 102 9.54 -18.15 -8.69
C ARG A 102 8.24 -18.72 -8.11
N LEU A 103 7.78 -18.21 -6.97
CA LEU A 103 6.52 -18.65 -6.37
C LEU A 103 5.33 -18.36 -7.29
N LYS A 104 5.32 -17.20 -7.95
CA LYS A 104 4.28 -16.84 -8.92
C LYS A 104 4.28 -17.80 -10.10
N GLU A 105 5.45 -18.22 -10.58
CA GLU A 105 5.59 -19.21 -11.66
C GLU A 105 5.11 -20.60 -11.22
N GLU A 106 5.46 -21.05 -10.02
CA GLU A 106 4.93 -22.31 -9.45
C GLU A 106 3.40 -22.27 -9.37
N CYS A 107 2.83 -21.17 -8.87
CA CYS A 107 1.39 -20.97 -8.87
C CYS A 107 0.79 -20.96 -10.28
N HIS A 108 1.45 -20.35 -11.26
CA HIS A 108 1.01 -20.33 -12.65
C HIS A 108 1.00 -21.74 -13.27
N GLN A 109 2.00 -22.57 -12.98
CA GLN A 109 2.05 -23.96 -13.43
C GLN A 109 0.91 -24.80 -12.83
N MET A 110 0.54 -24.53 -11.58
CA MET A 110 -0.60 -25.19 -10.93
C MET A 110 -1.94 -24.68 -11.48
N PHE A 111 -2.05 -23.39 -11.77
CA PHE A 111 -3.25 -22.76 -12.31
C PHE A 111 -2.88 -21.62 -13.26
N SER A 112 -3.03 -21.86 -14.56
CA SER A 112 -2.54 -21.00 -15.64
C SER A 112 -3.11 -19.58 -15.64
N LEU A 113 -4.22 -19.34 -14.93
CA LEU A 113 -4.79 -18.00 -14.83
C LEU A 113 -4.12 -17.15 -13.73
N ILE A 114 -3.33 -17.73 -12.83
CA ILE A 114 -2.57 -16.95 -11.84
C ILE A 114 -1.58 -16.06 -12.58
N GLY A 115 -1.64 -14.76 -12.29
CA GLY A 115 -0.79 -13.75 -12.91
C GLY A 115 -1.29 -13.16 -14.22
N SER A 116 -2.39 -13.69 -14.79
CA SER A 116 -3.01 -13.18 -16.04
C SER A 116 -3.80 -11.89 -15.86
N GLY A 117 -4.16 -11.54 -14.62
CA GLY A 117 -5.11 -10.47 -14.32
C GLY A 117 -6.58 -10.89 -14.47
N SER A 118 -6.85 -12.11 -14.92
CA SER A 118 -8.20 -12.68 -15.08
C SER A 118 -8.62 -13.62 -13.96
N PHE A 119 -7.85 -13.69 -12.86
CA PHE A 119 -8.14 -14.54 -11.72
C PHE A 119 -8.17 -13.72 -10.43
N VAL A 120 -9.24 -13.87 -9.67
CA VAL A 120 -9.45 -13.15 -8.40
C VAL A 120 -9.56 -14.17 -7.27
N THR A 121 -8.66 -14.08 -6.30
CA THR A 121 -8.63 -14.97 -5.12
C THR A 121 -9.40 -14.43 -3.92
N ALA A 122 -9.89 -13.19 -4.00
CA ALA A 122 -10.70 -12.55 -2.96
C ALA A 122 -12.19 -12.62 -3.33
N PRO A 123 -13.09 -12.83 -2.36
CA PRO A 123 -14.52 -12.76 -2.61
C PRO A 123 -14.88 -11.35 -3.10
N VAL A 124 -15.50 -11.28 -4.28
CA VAL A 124 -16.01 -10.03 -4.86
C VAL A 124 -17.48 -9.91 -4.44
N ILE A 125 -17.87 -8.71 -4.01
CA ILE A 125 -19.29 -8.40 -3.80
C ILE A 125 -19.87 -8.16 -5.19
N THR A 126 -20.80 -9.01 -5.62
CA THR A 126 -21.52 -8.83 -6.90
C THR A 126 -22.41 -7.59 -6.84
N GLU A 127 -22.91 -7.13 -8.00
CA GLU A 127 -23.85 -5.99 -8.07
C GLU A 127 -25.11 -6.22 -7.18
N ASP A 128 -25.45 -7.48 -6.91
CA ASP A 128 -26.54 -7.90 -6.02
C ASP A 128 -26.20 -7.91 -4.53
N GLY A 129 -24.98 -7.48 -4.16
CA GLY A 129 -24.53 -7.42 -2.77
C GLY A 129 -24.15 -8.76 -2.13
N GLN A 130 -24.07 -9.84 -2.91
CA GLN A 130 -23.72 -11.17 -2.40
C GLN A 130 -22.20 -11.44 -2.55
N PRO A 131 -21.51 -11.90 -1.50
CA PRO A 131 -20.11 -12.33 -1.62
C PRO A 131 -20.00 -13.62 -2.44
N THR A 132 -19.11 -13.63 -3.43
CA THR A 132 -18.83 -14.85 -4.23
C THR A 132 -18.14 -15.92 -3.37
N GLN A 133 -18.59 -17.18 -3.46
CA GLN A 133 -18.12 -18.27 -2.59
C GLN A 133 -16.75 -18.85 -2.98
N ASP A 134 -16.21 -18.61 -4.19
CA ASP A 134 -14.97 -19.23 -4.68
C ASP A 134 -14.15 -18.34 -5.63
N PRO A 135 -12.85 -18.65 -5.88
CA PRO A 135 -11.99 -17.90 -6.79
C PRO A 135 -12.54 -17.85 -8.22
N LEU A 136 -12.86 -16.66 -8.72
CA LEU A 136 -13.49 -16.48 -10.03
C LEU A 136 -12.47 -16.26 -11.15
N VAL A 137 -12.77 -16.87 -12.30
CA VAL A 137 -12.16 -16.55 -13.58
C VAL A 137 -12.98 -15.44 -14.24
N LEU A 138 -12.41 -14.25 -14.39
CA LEU A 138 -13.10 -13.05 -14.90
C LEU A 138 -13.72 -13.23 -16.29
N ASN A 139 -13.20 -14.17 -17.11
CA ASN A 139 -13.78 -14.49 -18.41
C ASN A 139 -15.15 -15.20 -18.32
N GLN A 140 -15.47 -15.84 -17.19
CA GLN A 140 -16.78 -16.48 -16.97
C GLN A 140 -17.87 -15.47 -16.66
N ILE A 141 -17.53 -14.27 -16.16
CA ILE A 141 -18.48 -13.21 -15.83
C ILE A 141 -18.98 -12.50 -17.10
N ARG A 142 -18.12 -12.35 -18.13
CA ARG A 142 -18.50 -11.71 -19.40
C ARG A 142 -19.35 -12.58 -20.33
N GLY A 143 -19.55 -13.86 -19.99
CA GLY A 143 -20.30 -14.82 -20.81
C GLY A 143 -21.79 -14.93 -20.47
N TYR A 144 -22.28 -14.21 -19.46
CA TYR A 144 -23.69 -14.15 -19.11
C TYR A 144 -24.21 -12.74 -19.43
N SER A 145 -24.69 -12.56 -20.66
CA SER A 145 -25.55 -11.45 -21.04
C SER A 145 -26.74 -11.99 -21.84
#